data_AF-A0A916QRL9-F1
#
_entry.id   AF-A0A916QRL9-F1
#
_cell.length_a   1.000
_cell.length_b   1.000
_cell.length_c   1.000
_cell.angle_alpha   90.00
_cell.angle_beta   90.00
_cell.angle_gamma   90.00
#
_symmetry.space_group_name_H-M   'P 1'
#
loop_
_entity.id
_entity.type
_entity.pdbx_description
1 polymer ?
#
loop_
_entity_poly.entity_id
_entity_poly.type
_entity_poly.pdbx_seq_one_letter_code
_entity_poly.pdbx_strand_id
1 'polypeptide(L)' 'MGERWIGFWTDGTNYIGFHGTPNEETVGQAVSHGCVRMFNQDVLALFEKVAIGTAVIVEP' A
#
# COMPACT_ATOMS: atom_id res chain seq x y z
N MET A 1 -8.66 -2.81 -6.54
CA MET A 1 -7.22 -2.57 -6.25
C MET A 1 -6.47 -2.56 -7.56
N GLY A 2 -5.32 -1.90 -7.61
CA GLY A 2 -4.43 -1.87 -8.76
C GLY A 2 -3.52 -3.10 -8.86
N GLU A 3 -2.37 -2.94 -9.49
CA GLU A 3 -1.58 -4.08 -10.00
C GLU A 3 -0.82 -4.89 -8.95
N ARG A 4 -0.55 -4.32 -7.77
CA ARG A 4 0.12 -5.01 -6.66
C ARG A 4 -0.49 -4.62 -5.31
N TRP A 5 -0.32 -5.53 -4.35
CA TRP A 5 -0.66 -5.36 -2.94
C TRP A 5 0.51 -5.84 -2.09
N ILE A 6 0.94 -5.03 -1.12
CA ILE A 6 2.02 -5.33 -0.17
C ILE A 6 1.49 -5.13 1.24
N GLY A 7 1.19 -6.22 1.94
CA GLY A 7 0.72 -6.17 3.33
C GLY A 7 1.87 -5.96 4.31
N PHE A 8 1.69 -5.08 5.29
CA PHE A 8 2.69 -4.82 6.33
C PHE A 8 2.13 -4.90 7.76
N TRP A 9 0.82 -5.00 7.94
CA TRP A 9 0.21 -5.14 9.26
C TRP A 9 -1.12 -5.91 9.20
N THR A 10 -1.42 -6.70 10.24
CA THR A 10 -2.70 -7.38 10.43
C THR A 10 -2.97 -7.65 11.90
N ASP A 11 -4.25 -7.65 12.31
CA ASP A 11 -4.74 -8.15 13.60
C ASP A 11 -5.36 -9.57 13.49
N GLY A 12 -5.22 -10.22 12.33
CA GLY A 12 -5.85 -11.50 11.99
C GLY A 12 -7.23 -11.38 11.32
N THR A 13 -7.86 -10.20 11.40
CA THR A 13 -9.16 -9.89 10.77
C THR A 13 -9.01 -8.83 9.68
N ASN A 14 -8.29 -7.75 10.00
CA ASN A 14 -8.00 -6.62 9.14
C ASN A 14 -6.57 -6.69 8.62
N TYR A 15 -6.34 -6.11 7.43
CA TYR A 15 -5.03 -6.06 6.79
C TYR A 15 -4.77 -4.65 6.29
N ILE A 16 -3.58 -4.15 6.58
CA ILE A 16 -3.11 -2.85 6.12
C ILE A 16 -1.89 -3.07 5.22
N GLY A 17 -1.87 -2.34 4.11
CA GLY A 17 -0.86 -2.50 3.09
C GLY A 17 -0.77 -1.32 2.13
N PHE A 18 0.26 -1.38 1.31
CA PHE A 18 0.41 -0.55 0.11
C PHE A 18 -0.31 -1.21 -1.05
N HIS A 19 -1.01 -0.42 -1.85
CA HIS A 19 -1.62 -0.94 -3.06
C HIS A 19 -1.76 0.10 -4.16
N GLY A 20 -1.69 -0.38 -5.41
CA GLY A 20 -2.00 0.44 -6.57
C GLY A 20 -3.49 0.82 -6.62
N THR A 21 -3.82 1.86 -7.37
CA THR A 21 -5.22 2.23 -7.66
C THR A 21 -5.37 2.60 -9.14
N PRO A 22 -6.45 2.18 -9.82
CA PRO A 22 -6.78 2.72 -11.16
C PRO A 22 -7.32 4.15 -11.11
N ASN A 23 -7.73 4.61 -9.92
CA ASN A 23 -8.25 5.95 -9.67
C ASN A 23 -7.12 6.84 -9.15
N GLU A 24 -6.26 7.27 -10.06
CA GLU A 24 -5.04 8.04 -9.79
C GLU A 24 -5.33 9.33 -9.00
N GLU A 25 -6.47 9.97 -9.23
CA GLU A 25 -6.89 11.18 -8.56
C GLU A 25 -7.08 11.01 -7.05
N THR A 26 -7.24 9.78 -6.57
CA THR A 26 -7.43 9.48 -5.15
C THR A 26 -6.11 9.30 -4.37
N VAL A 27 -4.97 9.25 -5.06
CA VAL A 27 -3.65 9.18 -4.42
C VAL A 27 -3.36 10.49 -3.69
N GLY A 28 -2.88 10.41 -2.45
CA GLY A 28 -2.61 11.57 -1.60
C GLY A 28 -3.83 12.15 -0.87
N GLN A 29 -5.02 11.58 -1.07
CA GLN A 29 -6.24 11.97 -0.34
C GLN A 29 -6.49 11.04 0.86
N ALA A 30 -7.04 11.59 1.95
CA ALA A 30 -7.45 10.84 3.15
C ALA A 30 -8.77 10.08 2.94
N VAL A 31 -8.83 9.26 1.90
CA VAL A 31 -10.04 8.54 1.45
C VAL A 31 -9.89 7.02 1.55
N SER A 32 -8.81 6.55 2.17
CA SER A 32 -8.57 5.13 2.39
C SER A 32 -9.08 4.69 3.76
N HIS A 33 -9.55 3.45 3.86
CA HIS A 33 -9.92 2.82 5.13
C HIS A 33 -8.67 2.29 5.86
N GLY A 34 -7.60 3.10 5.89
CA GLY A 34 -6.33 2.76 6.55
C GLY A 34 -5.21 2.25 5.63
N CYS A 35 -5.50 1.81 4.41
CA CYS A 35 -4.48 1.36 3.46
C CYS A 35 -3.81 2.53 2.72
N VAL A 36 -2.58 2.35 2.23
CA VAL A 36 -1.88 3.39 1.48
C VAL A 36 -2.11 3.17 -0.03
N ARG A 37 -2.81 4.10 -0.68
CA ARG A 37 -3.00 4.11 -2.14
C ARG A 37 -1.78 4.72 -2.82
N MET A 38 -1.27 4.04 -3.83
CA MET A 38 -0.14 4.46 -4.66
C MET A 38 -0.55 4.47 -6.14
N PHE A 39 0.18 5.23 -6.96
CA PHE A 39 0.13 5.03 -8.40
C PHE A 39 0.60 3.59 -8.74
N ASN A 40 0.05 3.00 -9.80
CA ASN A 40 0.41 1.62 -10.16
C ASN A 40 1.92 1.46 -10.42
N GLN A 41 2.54 2.43 -11.09
CA GLN A 41 3.98 2.45 -11.33
C GLN A 41 4.80 2.46 -10.03
N ASP A 42 4.33 3.17 -9.00
CA ASP A 42 5.08 3.30 -7.74
C ASP A 42 4.96 2.04 -6.89
N VAL A 43 3.76 1.42 -6.82
CA VAL A 43 3.61 0.16 -6.07
C VAL A 43 4.39 -0.98 -6.72
N LEU A 44 4.49 -0.99 -8.06
CA LEU A 44 5.35 -1.94 -8.78
C LEU A 44 6.82 -1.71 -8.45
N ALA A 45 7.28 -0.46 -8.51
CA ALA A 45 8.66 -0.12 -8.17
C ALA A 45 9.00 -0.45 -6.71
N LEU A 46 8.05 -0.29 -5.79
CA LEU A 46 8.22 -0.70 -4.39
C LEU A 46 8.30 -2.23 -4.27
N PHE A 47 7.41 -2.95 -4.95
CA PHE A 47 7.37 -4.41 -4.94
C PHE A 47 8.70 -5.05 -5.33
N GLU A 48 9.37 -4.52 -6.36
CA GLU A 48 10.67 -5.01 -6.82
C GLU A 48 11.84 -4.68 -5.86
N LYS A 49 11.65 -3.75 -4.92
CA LYS A 49 12.70 -3.28 -4.00
C LYS A 49 12.63 -3.87 -2.59
N VAL A 50 11.50 -4.44 -2.21
CA VAL A 50 11.27 -4.94 -0.85
C VAL A 50 11.15 -6.45 -0.82
N ALA A 51 11.48 -7.05 0.32
CA ALA A 51 11.33 -8.47 0.57
C ALA A 51 10.36 -8.69 1.72
N ILE A 52 9.88 -9.92 1.87
CA ILE A 52 9.11 -10.30 3.06
C ILE A 52 9.97 -10.06 4.29
N GLY A 53 9.42 -9.33 5.26
CA GLY A 53 10.12 -8.95 6.49
C GLY A 53 10.80 -7.58 6.43
N THR A 54 10.76 -6.86 5.30
CA THR A 54 11.15 -5.44 5.27
C THR A 54 10.30 -4.65 6.27
N ALA A 55 10.95 -3.97 7.21
CA ALA A 55 10.27 -3.20 8.25
C ALA A 55 9.52 -1.99 7.66
N VAL A 56 8.31 -1.76 8.17
CA VAL A 56 7.51 -0.56 7.87
C VAL A 56 7.29 0.20 9.16
N ILE A 57 7.67 1.47 9.17
CA ILE A 57 7.46 2.40 10.29
C ILE A 57 6.38 3.38 9.85
N VAL A 58 5.32 3.51 10.66
CA VAL A 58 4.22 4.44 10.40
C VAL A 58 4.28 5.54 11.46
N GLU A 59 4.34 6.79 11.02
CA GLU A 59 4.43 7.97 11.88
C GLU A 59 3.19 8.87 11.68
N PRO A 60 2.77 9.65 12.71
CA PRO A 60 1.64 10.58 12.62
C PRO A 60 1.86 11.76 11.66
#